data_AF-G9NZM9-F1
#
_entry.id   AF-G9NZM9-F1
#
_cell.length_a   1.000
_cell.length_b   1.000
_cell.length_c   1.000
_cell.angle_alpha   90.00
_cell.angle_beta   90.00
_cell.angle_gamma   90.00
#
_symmetry.space_group_name_H-M   'P 1'
#
loop_
_entity.id
_entity.type
_entity.pdbx_description
1 polymer ?
#
loop_
_entity_poly.entity_id
_entity_poly.type
_entity_poly.pdbx_seq_one_letter_code
_entity_poly.pdbx_strand_id
1 'polypeptide(L)'
;MPGLLLIDAYRLRVEDTYVMEGDFMEGSIYAGNTDGLRGFQNFLRRAATVSGLLPPWWNNEKKAACEQLGMDTSQWSDLRCAVEKHDIIEQYGDPQFPMQLRMLAQAVYGRGPGGSDGTAMRKMMASMETGKVGADTQGIMLDLTTMGESNIRDGN
;
A
#
# COMPACT_ATOMS: atom_id res chain seq x y z
N MET A 1 11.71 9.13 10.88
CA MET A 1 10.47 9.89 11.20
C MET A 1 9.32 9.30 10.38
N PRO A 2 8.15 8.97 10.96
CA PRO A 2 7.05 8.32 10.23
C PRO A 2 6.39 9.16 9.12
N GLY A 3 6.67 10.47 9.07
CA GLY A 3 6.05 11.39 8.11
C GLY A 3 6.39 11.09 6.66
N LEU A 4 7.64 10.73 6.35
CA LEU A 4 8.08 10.39 4.98
C LEU A 4 7.29 9.21 4.40
N LEU A 5 7.05 8.18 5.21
CA LEU A 5 6.28 7.00 4.79
C LEU A 5 4.84 7.35 4.43
N LEU A 6 4.20 8.26 5.16
CA LEU A 6 2.84 8.71 4.86
C LEU A 6 2.80 9.50 3.56
N ILE A 7 3.78 10.37 3.34
CA ILE A 7 3.89 11.17 2.12
C ILE A 7 4.08 10.25 0.90
N ASP A 8 5.05 9.34 0.97
CA ASP A 8 5.37 8.47 -0.16
C ASP A 8 4.29 7.42 -0.42
N ALA A 9 3.60 6.93 0.63
CA ALA A 9 2.43 6.09 0.45
C ALA A 9 1.29 6.84 -0.27
N TYR A 10 1.08 8.12 0.03
CA TYR A 10 0.13 8.93 -0.70
C TYR A 10 0.56 9.18 -2.15
N ARG A 11 1.82 9.58 -2.40
CA ARG A 11 2.36 9.84 -3.74
C ARG A 11 2.27 8.60 -4.62
N LEU A 12 2.70 7.44 -4.12
CA LEU A 12 2.61 6.17 -4.84
C LEU A 12 1.16 5.75 -5.08
N ARG A 13 0.24 6.02 -4.15
CA ARG A 13 -1.19 5.74 -4.35
C ARG A 13 -1.80 6.61 -5.45
N VAL A 14 -1.41 7.88 -5.52
CA VAL A 14 -1.83 8.79 -6.59
C VAL A 14 -1.34 8.28 -7.94
N GLU A 15 -0.07 7.86 -8.02
CA GLU A 15 0.51 7.25 -9.21
C GLU A 15 -0.22 5.97 -9.63
N ASP A 16 -0.40 5.03 -8.71
CA ASP A 16 -1.07 3.75 -8.99
C ASP A 16 -2.51 3.98 -9.47
N THR A 17 -3.24 4.95 -8.91
CA THR A 17 -4.60 5.29 -9.39
C THR A 17 -4.58 5.83 -10.81
N TYR A 18 -3.61 6.69 -11.15
CA TYR A 18 -3.47 7.21 -12.50
C TYR A 18 -3.09 6.13 -13.53
N VAL A 19 -2.06 5.34 -13.22
CA VAL A 19 -1.51 4.36 -14.16
C VAL A 19 -2.35 3.08 -14.24
N MET A 20 -2.87 2.58 -13.11
CA MET A 20 -3.56 1.28 -13.07
C MET A 20 -5.07 1.40 -13.20
N GLU A 21 -5.68 2.47 -12.71
CA GLU A 21 -7.14 2.67 -12.75
C GLU A 21 -7.55 3.60 -13.91
N GLY A 22 -6.61 4.36 -14.50
CA GLY A 22 -6.91 5.36 -15.53
C GLY A 22 -7.73 6.53 -15.00
N ASP A 23 -7.67 6.78 -13.68
CA ASP A 23 -8.43 7.80 -12.96
C ASP A 23 -7.48 8.74 -12.21
N PHE A 24 -7.96 9.88 -11.74
CA PHE A 24 -7.14 10.82 -10.96
C PHE A 24 -7.75 11.09 -9.58
N MET A 25 -6.88 11.25 -8.57
CA MET A 25 -7.31 11.58 -7.22
C MET A 25 -7.57 13.08 -7.08
N GLU A 26 -8.72 13.47 -6.53
CA GLU A 26 -9.00 14.89 -6.26
C GLU A 26 -7.94 15.52 -5.34
N GLY A 27 -7.46 16.71 -5.70
CA GLY A 27 -6.42 17.42 -4.95
C GLY A 27 -5.01 16.87 -5.15
N SER A 28 -4.82 16.01 -6.15
CA SER A 28 -3.50 15.58 -6.65
C SER A 28 -3.04 16.43 -7.84
N ILE A 29 -1.76 16.30 -8.19
CA ILE A 29 -1.18 16.93 -9.39
C ILE A 29 -1.83 16.45 -10.69
N TYR A 30 -2.28 15.18 -10.75
CA TYR A 30 -2.98 14.63 -11.93
C TYR A 30 -4.38 15.22 -12.13
N ALA A 31 -4.97 15.79 -11.08
CA ALA A 31 -6.24 16.54 -11.17
C ALA A 31 -6.06 18.01 -11.57
N GLY A 32 -4.87 18.40 -12.07
CA GLY A 32 -4.56 19.77 -12.52
C GLY A 32 -4.22 20.75 -11.38
N ASN A 33 -3.96 20.26 -10.16
CA ASN A 33 -3.51 21.11 -9.06
C ASN A 33 -2.01 21.38 -9.17
N THR A 34 -1.55 22.51 -8.62
CA THR A 34 -0.13 22.87 -8.57
C THR A 34 0.71 21.93 -7.71
N ASP A 35 0.07 21.27 -6.74
CA ASP A 35 0.68 20.37 -5.78
C ASP A 35 -0.35 19.35 -5.28
N GLY A 36 0.14 18.32 -4.57
CA GLY A 36 -0.67 17.27 -3.96
C GLY A 36 -1.11 17.55 -2.52
N LEU A 37 -0.90 18.76 -1.96
CA LEU A 37 -1.11 19.02 -0.52
C LEU A 37 -2.56 18.79 -0.10
N ARG A 38 -3.53 19.25 -0.90
CA ARG A 38 -4.95 19.10 -0.59
C ARG A 38 -5.36 17.62 -0.51
N GLY A 39 -4.92 16.81 -1.47
CA GLY A 39 -5.17 15.36 -1.45
C GLY A 39 -4.44 14.68 -0.29
N PHE A 40 -3.21 15.10 0.03
CA PHE A 40 -2.46 14.59 1.17
C PHE A 40 -3.10 14.92 2.52
N GLN A 41 -3.64 16.13 2.68
CA GLN A 41 -4.40 16.52 3.88
C GLN A 41 -5.65 15.64 4.08
N ASN A 42 -6.33 15.27 2.99
CA ASN A 42 -7.44 14.32 3.03
C ASN A 42 -6.96 12.92 3.42
N PHE A 43 -5.82 12.48 2.89
CA PHE A 43 -5.17 11.22 3.27
C PHE A 43 -4.85 11.17 4.77
N LEU A 44 -4.20 12.20 5.31
CA LEU A 44 -3.89 12.29 6.75
C LEU A 44 -5.16 12.33 7.62
N ARG A 45 -6.21 13.04 7.17
CA ARG A 45 -7.51 13.05 7.88
C ARG A 45 -8.10 11.65 7.96
N ARG A 46 -8.06 10.88 6.87
CA ARG A 46 -8.51 9.48 6.84
C ARG A 46 -7.63 8.59 7.72
N ALA A 47 -6.31 8.73 7.62
CA ALA A 47 -5.36 7.94 8.42
C ALA A 47 -5.60 8.11 9.93
N ALA A 48 -5.93 9.32 10.38
CA ALA A 48 -6.25 9.60 11.77
C ALA A 48 -7.55 8.95 12.27
N THR A 49 -8.43 8.49 11.38
CA THR A 49 -9.64 7.75 11.76
C THR A 49 -9.42 6.24 11.86
N VAL A 50 -8.27 5.74 11.37
CA VAL A 50 -7.96 4.30 11.38
C VAL A 50 -7.27 3.94 12.70
N SER A 51 -7.98 3.20 13.54
CA SER A 51 -7.46 2.75 14.84
C SER A 51 -6.16 1.95 14.68
N GLY A 52 -5.13 2.32 15.42
CA GLY A 52 -3.83 1.64 15.44
C GLY A 52 -2.92 1.94 14.26
N LEU A 53 -3.34 2.77 13.29
CA LEU A 53 -2.51 3.09 12.13
C LEU A 53 -1.46 4.15 12.46
N LEU A 54 -1.87 5.20 13.19
CA LEU A 54 -0.98 6.28 13.60
C LEU A 54 -0.45 6.04 15.02
N PRO A 55 0.80 6.42 15.30
CA PRO A 55 1.36 6.29 16.64
C PRO A 55 0.55 7.07 17.68
N PRO A 56 0.53 6.66 18.97
CA PRO A 56 -0.23 7.33 20.03
C PRO A 56 0.14 8.80 20.27
N TRP A 57 1.34 9.21 19.85
CA TRP A 57 1.81 10.58 19.94
C TRP A 57 1.40 11.46 18.74
N TRP A 58 0.67 10.91 17.76
CA TRP A 58 0.20 11.66 16.60
C TRP A 58 -0.83 12.72 17.00
N ASN A 59 -0.58 13.96 16.60
CA ASN A 59 -1.44 15.11 16.90
C ASN A 59 -1.41 16.13 15.75
N ASN A 60 -2.12 17.26 15.90
CA ASN A 60 -2.18 18.31 14.89
C ASN A 60 -0.83 18.95 14.57
N GLU A 61 0.08 19.04 15.55
CA GLU A 61 1.44 19.57 15.32
C GLU A 61 2.25 18.62 14.44
N LYS A 62 2.18 17.31 14.69
CA LYS A 62 2.85 16.30 13.86
C LYS A 62 2.26 16.22 12.46
N LYS A 63 0.95 16.40 12.35
CA LYS A 63 0.27 16.54 11.06
C LYS A 63 0.81 17.76 10.29
N ALA A 64 0.85 18.94 10.91
CA ALA A 64 1.36 20.16 10.28
C ALA A 64 2.85 20.04 9.88
N ALA A 65 3.69 19.44 10.74
CA ALA A 65 5.08 19.18 10.41
C ALA A 65 5.23 18.21 9.23
N CYS A 66 4.36 17.21 9.12
CA CYS A 66 4.33 16.28 8.00
C CYS A 66 3.91 16.98 6.69
N GLU A 67 2.91 17.86 6.75
CA GLU A 67 2.49 18.69 5.61
C GLU A 67 3.60 19.63 5.14
N GLN A 68 4.30 20.28 6.08
CA GLN A 68 5.45 21.14 5.74
C GLN A 68 6.59 20.35 5.10
N LEU A 69 6.88 19.16 5.63
CA LEU A 69 7.91 18.28 5.06
C LEU A 69 7.57 17.86 3.63
N GLY A 70 6.29 17.56 3.35
CA GLY A 70 5.83 17.23 2.00
C GLY A 70 5.81 18.42 1.04
N MET A 71 5.96 19.65 1.52
CA MET A 71 6.03 20.86 0.69
C MET A 71 7.42 21.47 0.63
N ASP A 72 8.42 20.86 1.27
CA ASP A 72 9.81 21.28 1.21
C ASP A 72 10.43 20.79 -0.11
N THR A 73 10.74 21.73 -1.01
CA THR A 73 11.31 21.44 -2.34
C THR A 73 12.72 20.86 -2.29
N SER A 74 13.37 20.91 -1.13
CA SER A 74 14.67 20.26 -0.94
C SER A 74 14.54 18.77 -0.59
N GLN A 75 13.32 18.30 -0.29
CA GLN A 75 13.05 16.91 0.04
C GLN A 75 12.69 16.10 -1.20
N TRP A 76 13.11 14.84 -1.21
CA TRP A 76 12.69 13.89 -2.25
C TRP A 76 11.18 13.62 -2.24
N SER A 77 10.55 13.70 -1.06
CA SER A 77 9.11 13.50 -0.87
C SER A 77 8.25 14.73 -1.20
N ASP A 78 8.69 15.63 -2.08
CA ASP A 78 7.92 16.81 -2.49
C ASP A 78 6.60 16.41 -3.18
N LEU A 79 5.48 16.90 -2.65
CA LEU A 79 4.12 16.66 -3.13
C LEU A 79 3.81 17.33 -4.47
N ARG A 80 4.71 18.15 -5.00
CA ARG A 80 4.62 18.73 -6.35
C ARG A 80 5.13 17.78 -7.43
N CYS A 81 5.84 16.74 -7.04
CA CYS A 81 6.50 15.82 -7.94
C CYS A 81 5.80 14.46 -7.93
N ALA A 82 5.51 13.94 -9.13
CA ALA A 82 5.12 12.55 -9.32
C ALA A 82 6.21 11.61 -8.80
N VAL A 83 5.85 10.36 -8.51
CA VAL A 83 6.78 9.32 -8.13
C VAL A 83 6.40 8.03 -8.81
N GLU A 84 7.36 7.36 -9.41
CA GLU A 84 7.17 6.04 -9.99
C GLU A 84 7.59 4.95 -9.01
N LYS A 85 7.16 3.71 -9.31
CA LYS A 85 7.61 2.53 -8.57
C LYS A 85 9.14 2.43 -8.52
N HIS A 86 9.83 2.75 -9.61
CA HIS A 86 11.28 2.63 -9.68
C HIS A 86 11.97 3.62 -8.74
N ASP A 87 11.53 4.87 -8.71
CA ASP A 87 12.08 5.91 -7.83
C ASP A 87 12.00 5.52 -6.35
N ILE A 88 10.90 4.87 -5.95
CA ILE A 88 10.73 4.34 -4.58
C ILE A 88 11.75 3.24 -4.30
N ILE A 89 11.97 2.32 -5.24
CA ILE A 89 12.96 1.23 -5.06
C ILE A 89 14.37 1.81 -4.95
N GLU A 90 14.70 2.80 -5.78
CA GLU A 90 16.01 3.46 -5.73
C GLU A 90 16.22 4.21 -4.41
N GLN A 91 15.22 4.93 -3.90
CA GLN A 91 15.36 5.64 -2.63
C GLN A 91 15.50 4.73 -1.42
N TYR A 92 14.68 3.68 -1.36
CA TYR A 92 14.59 2.83 -0.18
C TYR A 92 15.53 1.62 -0.26
N GLY A 93 16.08 1.31 -1.42
CA GLY A 93 16.99 0.18 -1.66
C GLY A 93 16.33 -1.20 -1.51
N ASP A 94 15.00 -1.25 -1.44
CA ASP A 94 14.23 -2.48 -1.24
C ASP A 94 13.16 -2.65 -2.33
N PRO A 95 13.25 -3.69 -3.18
CA PRO A 95 12.27 -3.95 -4.24
C PRO A 95 10.86 -4.27 -3.71
N GLN A 96 10.71 -4.63 -2.44
CA GLN A 96 9.43 -4.90 -1.80
C GLN A 96 8.81 -3.65 -1.15
N PHE A 97 9.57 -2.57 -1.00
CA PHE A 97 9.10 -1.35 -0.35
C PHE A 97 7.86 -0.72 -1.00
N PRO A 98 7.72 -0.66 -2.34
CA PRO A 98 6.50 -0.17 -2.98
C PRO A 98 5.25 -0.95 -2.54
N MET A 99 5.38 -2.25 -2.28
CA MET A 99 4.26 -3.07 -1.79
C MET A 99 3.85 -2.66 -0.37
N GLN A 100 4.82 -2.40 0.51
CA GLN A 100 4.56 -1.94 1.88
C GLN A 100 3.83 -0.59 1.88
N LEU A 101 4.25 0.34 1.01
CA LEU A 101 3.59 1.64 0.85
C LEU A 101 2.16 1.50 0.32
N ARG A 102 1.92 0.59 -0.64
CA ARG A 102 0.56 0.27 -1.11
C ARG A 102 -0.32 -0.29 0.00
N MET A 103 0.23 -1.17 0.84
CA MET A 103 -0.49 -1.75 1.98
C MET A 103 -0.82 -0.69 3.05
N LEU A 104 0.07 0.27 3.27
CA LEU A 104 -0.16 1.44 4.12
C LEU A 104 -1.27 2.33 3.54
N ALA A 105 -1.18 2.70 2.26
CA ALA A 105 -2.22 3.49 1.59
C ALA A 105 -3.58 2.79 1.59
N GLN A 106 -3.59 1.47 1.36
CA GLN A 106 -4.80 0.67 1.49
C GLN A 106 -5.36 0.70 2.92
N ALA A 107 -4.54 0.77 3.97
CA ALA A 107 -5.03 0.89 5.35
C ALA A 107 -5.83 2.17 5.55
N VAL A 108 -5.37 3.25 4.92
CA VAL A 108 -6.01 4.57 4.98
C VAL A 108 -7.30 4.61 4.16
N TYR A 109 -7.30 4.04 2.96
CA TYR A 109 -8.46 4.12 2.06
C TYR A 109 -9.46 2.95 2.18
N GLY A 110 -9.08 1.86 2.86
CA GLY A 110 -9.87 0.64 2.97
C GLY A 110 -9.91 -0.21 1.69
N ARG A 111 -9.22 0.19 0.62
CA ARG A 111 -9.17 -0.52 -0.67
C ARG A 111 -7.80 -0.39 -1.34
N GLY A 112 -7.33 -1.46 -1.99
CA GLY A 112 -6.11 -1.47 -2.79
C GLY A 112 -6.32 -0.86 -4.18
N PRO A 113 -5.24 -0.65 -4.97
CA PRO A 113 -5.35 -0.22 -6.35
C PRO A 113 -6.13 -1.25 -7.18
N GLY A 114 -7.03 -0.78 -8.05
CA GLY A 114 -7.89 -1.65 -8.88
C GLY A 114 -8.98 -2.40 -8.11
N GLY A 115 -9.31 -1.97 -6.88
CA GLY A 115 -10.38 -2.57 -6.08
C GLY A 115 -9.99 -3.86 -5.33
N SER A 116 -8.71 -4.23 -5.34
CA SER A 116 -8.19 -5.42 -4.65
C SER A 116 -8.18 -5.26 -3.11
N ASP A 117 -8.57 -6.30 -2.38
CA ASP A 117 -8.48 -6.34 -0.91
C ASP A 117 -7.19 -7.04 -0.44
N GLY A 118 -6.10 -6.27 -0.31
CA GLY A 118 -4.83 -6.71 0.31
C GLY A 118 -4.84 -6.99 1.81
N THR A 119 -6.00 -7.08 2.49
CA THR A 119 -6.07 -7.37 3.94
C THR A 119 -5.48 -8.74 4.29
N ALA A 120 -5.67 -9.76 3.45
CA ALA A 120 -5.06 -11.07 3.65
C ALA A 120 -3.53 -11.02 3.58
N MET A 121 -2.97 -10.27 2.62
CA MET A 121 -1.53 -10.09 2.47
C MET A 121 -0.91 -9.32 3.64
N ARG A 122 -1.60 -8.30 4.20
CA ARG A 122 -1.17 -7.61 5.43
C ARG A 122 -1.08 -8.53 6.64
N LYS A 123 -2.09 -9.39 6.82
CA LYS A 123 -2.07 -10.38 7.91
C LYS A 123 -0.90 -11.34 7.75
N MET A 124 -0.65 -11.80 6.52
CA MET A 124 0.48 -12.69 6.23
C MET A 124 1.84 -12.03 6.53
N MET A 125 2.06 -10.78 6.13
CA MET A 125 3.33 -10.08 6.40
C MET A 125 3.53 -9.81 7.91
N ALA A 126 2.49 -9.35 8.62
CA ALA A 126 2.58 -9.15 10.08
C ALA A 126 2.85 -10.47 10.85
N SER A 127 2.33 -11.60 10.35
CA SER A 127 2.63 -12.93 10.89
C SER A 127 4.06 -13.37 10.61
N MET A 128 4.66 -12.95 9.49
CA MET A 128 6.07 -13.22 9.16
C MET A 128 7.03 -12.39 10.02
N GLU A 129 6.71 -11.12 10.33
CA GLU A 129 7.52 -10.27 11.23
C GLU A 129 7.54 -10.76 12.69
N THR A 130 6.48 -11.45 13.13
CA THR A 130 6.38 -12.01 14.50
C THR A 130 6.97 -13.41 14.63
N GLY A 131 7.59 -13.96 13.57
CA GLY A 131 8.20 -15.29 13.58
C GLY A 131 7.21 -16.46 13.75
N LYS A 132 5.91 -16.21 13.60
CA LYS A 132 4.86 -17.25 13.67
C LYS A 132 4.49 -17.73 12.27
N VAL A 133 5.41 -18.44 11.61
CA VAL A 133 5.05 -19.33 10.50
C VAL A 133 5.18 -20.75 11.01
N GLY A 134 4.12 -21.22 11.69
CA GLY A 134 3.95 -22.62 12.04
C GLY A 134 3.25 -23.33 10.89
N ALA A 135 4.04 -24.07 10.10
CA ALA A 135 3.68 -25.25 9.30
C ALA A 135 2.19 -25.60 9.11
N ASP A 136 1.50 -25.02 8.13
CA ASP A 136 0.24 -25.60 7.63
C ASP A 136 -0.11 -25.31 6.15
N THR A 137 0.72 -24.57 5.39
CA THR A 137 0.42 -24.27 3.97
C THR A 137 0.88 -25.33 2.96
N GLN A 138 1.17 -26.56 3.39
CA GLN A 138 1.53 -27.67 2.49
C GLN A 138 0.34 -28.56 2.07
N GLY A 139 -0.90 -28.20 2.42
CA GLY A 139 -2.09 -29.04 2.18
C GLY A 139 -2.84 -28.84 0.86
N ILE A 140 -2.58 -27.77 0.09
CA ILE A 140 -3.46 -27.41 -1.05
C ILE A 140 -2.90 -27.86 -2.41
N MET A 141 -1.65 -28.32 -2.49
CA MET A 141 -0.99 -28.61 -3.78
C MET A 141 -1.07 -30.09 -4.22
N LEU A 142 -1.75 -30.98 -3.49
CA LEU A 142 -1.75 -32.42 -3.78
C LEU A 142 -3.07 -33.01 -4.32
N ASP A 143 -4.14 -32.22 -4.50
CA ASP A 143 -5.47 -32.76 -4.85
C ASP A 143 -5.96 -32.45 -6.28
N LEU A 144 -5.05 -32.06 -7.20
CA LEU A 144 -5.42 -31.81 -8.61
C LEU A 144 -4.74 -32.75 -9.62
N THR A 145 -3.96 -33.73 -9.14
CA THR A 145 -3.21 -34.67 -10.00
C THR A 145 -3.69 -36.12 -9.95
N THR A 146 -4.78 -36.43 -9.23
CA THR A 146 -5.29 -37.82 -9.10
C THR A 146 -6.74 -38.02 -9.59
N MET A 147 -7.21 -37.20 -10.55
CA MET A 147 -8.45 -37.51 -11.29
C MET A 147 -8.20 -37.90 -12.76
N GLY A 148 -7.13 -38.65 -12.99
CA GLY A 148 -6.92 -39.40 -14.22
C GLY A 148 -6.25 -40.72 -13.87
N GLU A 149 -6.82 -41.83 -14.33
CA GLU A 149 -6.40 -43.24 -14.10
C GLU A 149 -6.97 -43.82 -12.79
N SER A 150 -8.02 -44.64 -12.79
CA SER A 150 -7.95 -46.05 -13.21
C SER A 150 -9.33 -46.71 -13.36
N ASN A 151 -9.63 -47.15 -14.58
CA ASN A 151 -10.17 -48.47 -15.01
C ASN A 151 -10.64 -49.47 -13.91
N ILE A 152 -11.89 -49.95 -13.96
CA ILE A 152 -12.24 -51.36 -13.66
C ILE A 152 -13.36 -51.85 -14.59
N ARG A 153 -13.06 -52.98 -15.24
CA ARG A 153 -13.93 -53.82 -16.06
C ARG A 153 -14.80 -54.77 -15.21
N ASP A 154 -15.86 -55.25 -15.88
CA ASP A 154 -16.54 -56.55 -15.74
C ASP A 154 -17.64 -56.75 -14.69
N GLY A 155 -18.81 -57.24 -15.18
CA GLY A 155 -19.65 -58.18 -14.45
C GLY A 155 -21.17 -58.00 -14.55
N ASN A 156 -21.78 -58.53 -15.63
CA ASN A 156 -23.02 -59.34 -15.71
C ASN A 156 -23.93 -58.98 -16.88
#